data_AF-A0A3M0Y5L2-F1
#
_entry.id   AF-A0A3M0Y5L2-F1
#
_cell.length_a   1.000
_cell.length_b   1.000
_cell.length_c   1.000
_cell.angle_alpha   90.00
_cell.angle_beta   90.00
_cell.angle_gamma   90.00
#
_symmetry.space_group_name_H-M   'P 1'
#
loop_
_entity.id
_entity.type
_entity.pdbx_description
1 polymer ?
#
loop_
_entity_poly.entity_id
_entity_poly.type
_entity_poly.pdbx_seq_one_letter_code
_entity_poly.pdbx_strand_id
1 'polypeptide(L)'
;MKMSGKKRELQTRRGKRAQGLSITALVLIVIGIVILVLLILGFTIGWDKLLKKFGIFASTTLADVAQRCNIDAQSRNAVSYCTKFDKIDDPSGEDHYINCLYPDVQNSLSNTLDANAVCPEGYKTANGAAASYCNKTLASQLPAKKIVKINGQYYGIKEETIDDTKKRYCTKGMATRDDAQQALNN
;
A
#
# COMPACT_ATOMS: atom_id res chain seq x y z
N MET A 1 53.55 85.35 -10.89
CA MET A 1 53.48 84.05 -11.59
C MET A 1 53.52 82.93 -10.56
N LYS A 2 52.43 82.20 -10.37
CA LYS A 2 52.31 81.12 -9.37
C LYS A 2 51.70 79.91 -10.09
N MET A 3 52.54 78.91 -10.36
CA MET A 3 52.09 77.64 -10.95
C MET A 3 51.35 76.83 -9.87
N SER A 4 50.16 76.34 -10.19
CA SER A 4 49.43 75.38 -9.35
C SER A 4 49.17 74.11 -10.15
N GLY A 5 49.93 73.06 -9.82
CA GLY A 5 49.88 71.76 -10.47
C GLY A 5 48.66 70.95 -10.03
N LYS A 6 47.87 70.52 -11.01
CA LYS A 6 46.69 69.66 -10.84
C LYS A 6 47.12 68.19 -10.81
N LYS A 7 47.13 67.58 -9.63
CA LYS A 7 47.36 66.12 -9.45
C LYS A 7 46.27 65.33 -10.18
N ARG A 8 46.68 64.33 -10.98
CA ARG A 8 45.77 63.35 -11.59
C ARG A 8 45.70 62.12 -10.70
N GLU A 9 44.52 61.83 -10.16
CA GLU A 9 44.24 60.57 -9.47
C GLU A 9 44.04 59.44 -10.47
N LEU A 10 44.87 58.39 -10.35
CA LEU A 10 44.76 57.12 -11.06
C LEU A 10 43.68 56.26 -10.38
N GLN A 11 42.46 56.28 -10.89
CA GLN A 11 41.44 55.31 -10.50
C GLN A 11 41.75 53.95 -11.12
N THR A 12 42.25 53.03 -10.29
CA THR A 12 42.40 51.61 -10.62
C THR A 12 41.02 50.97 -10.79
N ARG A 13 40.61 50.73 -12.04
CA ARG A 13 39.45 49.90 -12.36
C ARG A 13 39.75 48.44 -12.00
N ARG A 14 39.55 48.10 -10.73
CA ARG A 14 39.60 46.72 -10.23
C ARG A 14 38.45 45.95 -10.89
N GLY A 15 38.80 45.05 -11.80
CA GLY A 15 37.86 44.26 -12.60
C GLY A 15 36.92 43.43 -11.73
N LYS A 16 35.68 43.91 -11.55
CA LYS A 16 34.54 43.11 -11.06
C LYS A 16 33.98 42.25 -12.20
N ARG A 17 34.78 41.34 -12.76
CA ARG A 17 34.36 40.37 -13.80
C ARG A 17 33.99 38.99 -13.24
N ALA A 18 34.00 38.83 -11.92
CA ALA A 18 33.66 37.59 -11.25
C ALA A 18 32.42 37.80 -10.38
N GLN A 19 31.25 38.00 -10.98
CA GLN A 19 29.96 37.83 -10.29
C GLN A 19 28.82 37.84 -11.30
N GLY A 20 28.72 36.74 -12.03
CA GLY A 20 27.66 36.50 -12.99
C GLY A 20 27.63 35.04 -13.41
N LEU A 21 28.07 34.10 -12.56
CA LEU A 21 27.48 32.77 -12.66
C LEU A 21 26.01 33.00 -12.36
N SER A 22 25.21 32.91 -13.43
CA SER A 22 23.81 33.30 -13.40
C SER A 22 23.14 32.59 -12.23
N ILE A 23 22.36 33.32 -11.45
CA ILE A 23 21.54 32.75 -10.36
C ILE A 23 20.78 31.51 -10.88
N THR A 24 20.40 31.54 -12.17
CA THR A 24 19.86 30.42 -12.95
C THR A 24 20.70 29.14 -12.89
N ALA A 25 22.02 29.21 -13.08
CA ALA A 25 22.89 28.03 -13.03
C ALA A 25 22.92 27.41 -11.61
N LEU A 26 22.93 28.24 -10.58
CA LEU A 26 22.86 27.77 -9.19
C LEU A 26 21.51 27.09 -8.90
N VAL A 27 20.41 27.66 -9.35
CA VAL A 27 19.06 27.07 -9.18
C VAL A 27 18.96 25.72 -9.89
N LEU A 28 19.50 25.58 -11.10
CA LEU A 28 19.49 24.31 -11.84
C LEU A 28 20.26 23.20 -11.13
N ILE A 29 21.40 23.52 -10.51
CA ILE A 29 22.18 22.55 -9.73
C ILE A 29 21.38 22.07 -8.51
N VAL A 30 20.71 23.00 -7.79
CA VAL A 30 19.90 22.64 -6.62
C VAL A 30 18.71 21.76 -7.03
N ILE A 31 18.02 22.09 -8.11
CA ILE A 31 16.92 21.26 -8.63
C ILE A 31 17.43 19.87 -9.04
N GLY A 32 18.58 19.80 -9.72
CA GLY A 32 19.21 18.53 -10.11
C GLY A 32 19.50 17.63 -8.91
N ILE A 33 20.05 18.19 -7.83
CA ILE A 33 20.32 17.44 -6.59
C ILE A 33 19.01 16.98 -5.94
N VAL A 34 17.98 17.82 -5.89
CA VAL A 34 16.68 17.45 -5.31
C VAL A 34 16.04 16.29 -6.09
N ILE A 35 16.05 16.34 -7.42
CA ILE A 35 15.54 15.26 -8.27
C ILE A 35 16.36 13.98 -8.05
N LEU A 36 17.68 14.08 -7.96
CA LEU A 36 18.56 12.93 -7.70
C LEU A 36 18.21 12.23 -6.38
N VAL A 37 18.00 13.00 -5.31
CA VAL A 37 17.60 12.46 -3.99
C VAL A 37 16.24 11.80 -4.07
N LEU A 38 15.26 12.41 -4.74
CA LEU A 38 13.93 11.82 -4.93
C LEU A 38 13.98 10.52 -5.74
N LEU A 39 14.84 10.43 -6.76
CA LEU A 39 15.04 9.19 -7.51
C LEU A 39 15.64 8.08 -6.64
N ILE A 40 16.68 8.38 -5.86
CA ILE A 40 17.29 7.39 -4.96
C ILE A 40 16.26 6.87 -3.95
N LEU A 41 15.48 7.77 -3.32
CA LEU A 41 14.42 7.40 -2.38
C LEU A 41 13.30 6.61 -3.08
N GLY A 42 12.91 7.02 -4.29
CA GLY A 42 11.92 6.32 -5.11
C GLY A 42 12.33 4.90 -5.47
N PHE A 43 13.59 4.69 -5.85
CA PHE A 43 14.10 3.35 -6.17
C PHE A 43 14.37 2.48 -4.92
N THR A 44 14.77 3.06 -3.79
CA THR A 44 15.02 2.28 -2.55
C THR A 44 13.73 1.88 -1.84
N ILE A 45 12.72 2.75 -1.79
CA ILE A 45 11.44 2.47 -1.13
C ILE A 45 10.46 1.78 -2.10
N GLY A 46 10.63 2.02 -3.41
CA GLY A 46 9.72 1.60 -4.48
C GLY A 46 8.66 2.66 -4.75
N TRP A 47 8.46 3.01 -6.03
CA TRP A 47 7.47 3.99 -6.47
C TRP A 47 6.06 3.64 -6.01
N ASP A 48 5.70 2.35 -5.97
CA ASP A 48 4.40 1.89 -5.46
C ASP A 48 4.13 2.30 -4.01
N LYS A 49 5.10 2.14 -3.11
CA LYS A 49 4.90 2.49 -1.69
C LYS A 49 4.85 4.00 -1.48
N LEU A 50 5.64 4.73 -2.26
CA LEU A 50 5.70 6.19 -2.22
C LEU A 50 4.37 6.78 -2.76
N LEU A 51 3.91 6.33 -3.92
CA LEU A 51 2.67 6.79 -4.54
C LEU A 51 1.41 6.35 -3.77
N LYS A 52 1.43 5.16 -3.14
CA LYS A 52 0.37 4.74 -2.19
C LYS A 52 0.28 5.67 -0.99
N LYS A 53 1.42 6.12 -0.44
CA LYS A 53 1.46 7.04 0.71
C LYS A 53 1.02 8.46 0.35
N PHE A 54 1.24 8.89 -0.88
CA PHE A 54 0.77 10.18 -1.41
C PHE A 54 -0.65 10.14 -1.99
N GLY A 55 -1.33 8.98 -1.94
CA GLY A 55 -2.72 8.84 -2.38
C GLY A 55 -2.94 8.94 -3.89
N ILE A 56 -1.87 8.85 -4.69
CA ILE A 56 -1.93 9.06 -6.15
C ILE A 56 -2.25 7.74 -6.88
N PHE A 57 -1.81 6.61 -6.34
CA PHE A 57 -2.09 5.26 -6.87
C PHE A 57 -2.30 4.31 -5.69
N ALA A 58 -3.53 4.18 -5.21
CA ALA A 58 -3.84 3.42 -3.99
C ALA A 58 -4.63 2.13 -4.22
N SER A 59 -4.91 1.74 -5.46
CA SER A 59 -5.56 0.47 -5.74
C SER A 59 -4.50 -0.64 -5.78
N THR A 60 -4.55 -1.56 -4.82
CA THR A 60 -3.86 -2.84 -5.00
C THR A 60 -4.70 -3.65 -5.97
N THR A 61 -4.10 -4.09 -7.07
CA THR A 61 -4.79 -4.87 -8.10
C THR A 61 -4.66 -6.37 -7.81
N LEU A 62 -5.51 -7.18 -8.45
CA LEU A 62 -5.39 -8.64 -8.38
C LEU A 62 -4.02 -9.14 -8.87
N ALA A 63 -3.44 -8.46 -9.87
CA ALA A 63 -2.12 -8.78 -10.41
C ALA A 63 -1.00 -8.55 -9.37
N ASP A 64 -1.08 -7.46 -8.61
CA ASP A 64 -0.11 -7.16 -7.54
C ASP A 64 -0.14 -8.25 -6.46
N VAL A 65 -1.34 -8.70 -6.09
CA VAL A 65 -1.51 -9.78 -5.12
C VAL A 65 -0.96 -11.08 -5.69
N ALA A 66 -1.24 -11.41 -6.95
CA ALA A 66 -0.69 -12.61 -7.59
C ALA A 66 0.85 -12.59 -7.64
N GLN A 67 1.46 -11.46 -7.99
CA GLN A 67 2.91 -11.31 -8.00
C GLN A 67 3.50 -11.50 -6.60
N ARG A 68 2.92 -10.87 -5.58
CA ARG A 68 3.31 -11.05 -4.18
C ARG A 68 3.22 -12.52 -3.76
N CYS A 69 2.11 -13.18 -4.11
CA CYS A 69 1.91 -14.60 -3.81
C CYS A 69 2.92 -15.50 -4.51
N ASN A 70 3.37 -15.14 -5.72
CA ASN A 70 4.44 -15.85 -6.41
C ASN A 70 5.78 -15.73 -5.67
N ILE A 71 6.09 -14.53 -5.15
CA ILE A 71 7.30 -14.30 -4.34
C ILE A 71 7.24 -15.09 -3.02
N ASP A 72 6.10 -15.06 -2.33
CA ASP A 72 5.88 -15.80 -1.08
C ASP A 72 5.96 -17.33 -1.34
N ALA A 73 5.46 -17.79 -2.48
CA ALA A 73 5.55 -19.19 -2.89
C ALA A 73 6.99 -19.62 -3.18
N GLN A 74 7.74 -18.84 -3.95
CA GLN A 74 9.14 -19.12 -4.28
C GLN A 74 10.06 -19.08 -3.06
N SER A 75 9.79 -18.15 -2.13
CA SER A 75 10.52 -18.05 -0.86
C SER A 75 10.09 -19.07 0.19
N ARG A 76 9.10 -19.92 -0.11
CA ARG A 76 8.50 -20.90 0.80
C ARG A 76 8.00 -20.28 2.11
N ASN A 77 7.61 -19.01 2.09
CA ASN A 77 7.07 -18.32 3.24
C ASN A 77 5.57 -18.59 3.39
N ALA A 78 5.25 -19.80 3.86
CA ALA A 78 3.86 -20.25 3.98
C ALA A 78 3.02 -19.38 4.90
N VAL A 79 3.60 -18.83 5.98
CA VAL A 79 2.85 -17.95 6.90
C VAL A 79 2.36 -16.71 6.15
N SER A 80 3.23 -16.02 5.44
CA SER A 80 2.83 -14.85 4.63
C SER A 80 1.83 -15.22 3.56
N TYR A 81 2.06 -16.34 2.86
CA TYR A 81 1.19 -16.84 1.80
C TYR A 81 -0.26 -17.03 2.29
N CYS A 82 -0.45 -17.66 3.46
CA CYS A 82 -1.78 -18.02 3.94
C CYS A 82 -2.46 -16.89 4.74
N THR A 83 -1.69 -16.07 5.47
CA THR A 83 -2.25 -15.13 6.46
C THR A 83 -2.29 -13.67 5.99
N LYS A 84 -1.56 -13.32 4.93
CA LYS A 84 -1.49 -11.93 4.46
C LYS A 84 -2.62 -11.63 3.48
N PHE A 85 -3.55 -10.79 3.90
CA PHE A 85 -4.64 -10.29 3.05
C PHE A 85 -4.32 -8.88 2.56
N ASP A 86 -4.52 -8.64 1.27
CA ASP A 86 -4.48 -7.30 0.69
C ASP A 86 -5.90 -6.83 0.39
N LYS A 87 -6.16 -5.55 0.64
CA LYS A 87 -7.38 -4.90 0.20
C LYS A 87 -7.23 -4.52 -1.27
N ILE A 88 -8.17 -4.96 -2.10
CA ILE A 88 -8.28 -4.58 -3.50
C ILE A 88 -9.49 -3.67 -3.71
N ASP A 89 -9.39 -2.79 -4.69
CA ASP A 89 -10.51 -1.96 -5.09
C ASP A 89 -11.44 -2.77 -5.98
N ASP A 90 -12.62 -3.10 -5.44
CA ASP A 90 -13.69 -3.76 -6.17
C ASP A 90 -14.63 -2.69 -6.76
N PRO A 91 -15.05 -2.81 -8.02
CA PRO A 91 -15.97 -1.85 -8.65
C PRO A 91 -17.33 -1.76 -7.94
N SER A 92 -17.67 -2.74 -7.09
CA SER A 92 -18.84 -2.66 -6.20
C SER A 92 -18.74 -1.58 -5.11
N GLY A 93 -17.54 -1.00 -4.89
CA GLY A 93 -17.28 -0.03 -3.83
C GLY A 93 -17.20 -0.65 -2.43
N GLU A 94 -17.21 -1.99 -2.35
CA GLU A 94 -17.07 -2.71 -1.08
C GLU A 94 -15.61 -3.01 -0.77
N ASP A 95 -15.31 -3.16 0.53
CA ASP A 95 -13.97 -3.57 0.95
C ASP A 95 -13.77 -5.05 0.59
N HIS A 96 -12.96 -5.30 -0.44
CA HIS A 96 -12.64 -6.63 -0.91
C HIS A 96 -11.21 -7.00 -0.49
N TYR A 97 -11.08 -8.04 0.33
CA TYR A 97 -9.81 -8.56 0.82
C TYR A 97 -9.50 -9.89 0.15
N ILE A 98 -8.28 -10.06 -0.34
CA ILE A 98 -7.84 -11.30 -0.97
C ILE A 98 -6.48 -11.74 -0.43
N ASN A 99 -6.27 -13.05 -0.34
CA ASN A 99 -4.97 -13.64 -0.08
C ASN A 99 -4.56 -14.60 -1.21
N CYS A 100 -3.46 -15.32 -1.01
CA CYS A 100 -2.94 -16.25 -2.00
C CYS A 100 -3.76 -17.54 -2.18
N LEU A 101 -4.77 -17.76 -1.32
CA LEU A 101 -5.70 -18.87 -1.43
C LEU A 101 -6.94 -18.51 -2.27
N TYR A 102 -7.04 -17.27 -2.74
CA TYR A 102 -8.12 -16.89 -3.63
C TYR A 102 -8.01 -17.63 -4.97
N PRO A 103 -9.07 -18.30 -5.48
CA PRO A 103 -8.98 -19.14 -6.67
C PRO A 103 -8.39 -18.45 -7.89
N ASP A 104 -8.76 -17.19 -8.17
CA ASP A 104 -8.25 -16.47 -9.34
C ASP A 104 -6.74 -16.16 -9.22
N VAL A 105 -6.25 -15.93 -8.00
CA VAL A 105 -4.81 -15.78 -7.73
C VAL A 105 -4.10 -17.13 -7.93
N GLN A 106 -4.67 -18.22 -7.41
CA GLN A 106 -4.12 -19.56 -7.58
C GLN A 106 -4.02 -19.98 -9.05
N ASN A 107 -5.06 -19.69 -9.83
CA ASN A 107 -5.09 -19.96 -11.26
C ASN A 107 -4.02 -19.17 -12.04
N SER A 108 -3.57 -18.04 -11.50
CA SER A 108 -2.54 -17.19 -12.10
C SER A 108 -1.11 -17.59 -11.70
N LEU A 109 -0.94 -18.55 -10.79
CA LEU A 109 0.35 -18.97 -10.26
C LEU A 109 0.85 -20.23 -10.98
N SER A 110 2.01 -20.15 -11.63
CA SER A 110 2.65 -21.30 -12.30
C SER A 110 3.23 -22.32 -11.32
N ASN A 111 3.53 -21.91 -10.09
CA ASN A 111 4.03 -22.77 -9.01
C ASN A 111 3.15 -22.57 -7.77
N THR A 112 2.21 -23.48 -7.55
CA THR A 112 1.41 -23.51 -6.33
C THR A 112 2.22 -24.19 -5.22
N LEU A 113 2.42 -23.46 -4.11
CA LEU A 113 2.72 -24.12 -2.83
C LEU A 113 1.57 -25.09 -2.55
N ASP A 114 1.88 -26.32 -2.11
CA ASP A 114 0.85 -27.19 -1.54
C ASP A 114 0.33 -26.57 -0.24
N ALA A 115 -0.64 -25.67 -0.38
CA ALA A 115 -1.19 -24.88 0.71
C ALA A 115 -1.75 -25.77 1.84
N ASN A 116 -2.22 -26.98 1.50
CA ASN A 116 -2.77 -27.92 2.46
C ASN A 116 -1.69 -28.49 3.40
N ALA A 117 -0.45 -28.59 2.92
CA ALA A 117 0.68 -29.13 3.67
C ALA A 117 1.37 -28.09 4.57
N VAL A 118 1.23 -26.78 4.30
CA VAL A 118 2.06 -25.76 4.95
C VAL A 118 1.28 -24.63 5.64
N CYS A 119 0.00 -24.41 5.29
CA CYS A 119 -0.79 -23.41 6.02
C CYS A 119 -1.14 -23.88 7.45
N PRO A 120 -1.11 -22.99 8.46
CA PRO A 120 -1.59 -23.31 9.80
C PRO A 120 -3.04 -23.81 9.80
N GLU A 121 -3.43 -24.55 10.83
CA GLU A 121 -4.81 -24.97 11.02
C GLU A 121 -5.77 -23.78 10.99
N GLY A 122 -6.88 -23.93 10.28
CA GLY A 122 -7.82 -22.85 9.99
C GLY A 122 -7.44 -21.96 8.79
N TYR A 123 -6.25 -22.12 8.19
CA TYR A 123 -5.85 -21.41 6.95
C TYR A 123 -5.62 -22.37 5.77
N LYS A 124 -5.91 -23.66 5.93
CA LYS A 124 -5.71 -24.67 4.87
C LYS A 124 -6.62 -24.47 3.66
N THR A 125 -7.79 -23.86 3.86
CA THR A 125 -8.75 -23.60 2.79
C THR A 125 -8.98 -22.11 2.63
N ALA A 126 -9.38 -21.67 1.43
CA ALA A 126 -9.73 -20.27 1.16
C ALA A 126 -10.80 -19.76 2.15
N ASN A 127 -11.81 -20.58 2.43
CA ASN A 127 -12.90 -20.26 3.35
C ASN A 127 -12.44 -20.23 4.81
N GLY A 128 -11.59 -21.17 5.22
CA GLY A 128 -11.01 -21.18 6.57
C GLY A 128 -10.19 -19.92 6.82
N ALA A 129 -9.29 -19.61 5.88
CA ALA A 129 -8.43 -18.43 5.97
C ALA A 129 -9.26 -17.15 6.01
N ALA A 130 -10.29 -17.04 5.16
CA ALA A 130 -11.22 -15.92 5.13
C ALA A 130 -11.97 -15.76 6.46
N ALA A 131 -12.54 -16.84 6.99
CA ALA A 131 -13.24 -16.82 8.28
C ALA A 131 -12.31 -16.46 9.44
N SER A 132 -11.08 -16.99 9.47
CA SER A 132 -10.09 -16.69 10.51
C SER A 132 -9.65 -15.22 10.42
N TYR A 133 -9.34 -14.72 9.22
CA TYR A 133 -8.98 -13.31 9.02
C TYR A 133 -10.12 -12.35 9.40
N CYS A 134 -11.35 -12.69 9.03
CA CYS A 134 -12.51 -11.88 9.38
C CYS A 134 -12.67 -11.77 10.90
N ASN A 135 -12.69 -12.90 11.61
CA ASN A 135 -12.91 -12.91 13.04
C ASN A 135 -11.75 -12.33 13.86
N LYS A 136 -10.50 -12.60 13.47
CA LYS A 136 -9.32 -12.16 14.23
C LYS A 136 -8.91 -10.73 13.95
N THR A 137 -9.12 -10.26 12.72
CA THR A 137 -8.62 -8.95 12.27
C THR A 137 -9.77 -8.00 12.03
N LEU A 138 -10.62 -8.29 11.03
CA LEU A 138 -11.60 -7.33 10.53
C LEU A 138 -12.70 -6.99 11.53
N ALA A 139 -13.20 -7.97 12.29
CA ALA A 139 -14.26 -7.77 13.28
C ALA A 139 -13.89 -6.68 14.33
N SER A 140 -12.61 -6.55 14.67
CA SER A 140 -12.12 -5.52 15.59
C SER A 140 -11.94 -4.14 14.93
N GLN A 141 -11.61 -4.12 13.64
CA GLN A 141 -11.21 -2.90 12.91
C GLN A 141 -12.39 -2.19 12.25
N LEU A 142 -13.42 -2.94 11.84
CA LEU A 142 -14.52 -2.41 11.03
C LEU A 142 -15.81 -2.28 11.84
N PRO A 143 -16.68 -1.31 11.50
CA PRO A 143 -17.92 -1.07 12.23
C PRO A 143 -18.88 -2.26 12.13
N ALA A 144 -19.73 -2.42 13.14
CA ALA A 144 -20.81 -3.40 13.11
C ALA A 144 -21.76 -3.16 11.92
N LYS A 145 -22.41 -4.22 11.46
CA LYS A 145 -23.29 -4.27 10.27
C LYS A 145 -22.60 -3.93 8.94
N LYS A 146 -21.26 -3.89 8.90
CA LYS A 146 -20.50 -3.78 7.66
C LYS A 146 -20.45 -5.15 6.97
N ILE A 147 -20.67 -5.16 5.65
CA ILE A 147 -20.40 -6.31 4.78
C ILE A 147 -19.03 -6.11 4.14
N VAL A 148 -18.25 -7.18 4.11
CA VAL A 148 -16.94 -7.25 3.46
C VAL A 148 -16.87 -8.49 2.58
N LYS A 149 -16.09 -8.41 1.51
CA LYS A 149 -15.84 -9.54 0.61
C LYS A 149 -14.44 -10.06 0.89
N ILE A 150 -14.30 -11.36 1.16
CA ILE A 150 -13.02 -11.98 1.49
C ILE A 150 -12.88 -13.25 0.65
N ASN A 151 -11.86 -13.31 -0.20
CA ASN A 151 -11.63 -14.42 -1.14
C ASN A 151 -12.91 -14.80 -1.93
N GLY A 152 -13.67 -13.80 -2.38
CA GLY A 152 -14.90 -14.01 -3.15
C GLY A 152 -16.15 -14.36 -2.33
N GLN A 153 -16.05 -14.56 -1.01
CA GLN A 153 -17.20 -14.78 -0.13
C GLN A 153 -17.57 -13.52 0.66
N TYR A 154 -18.85 -13.35 0.97
CA TYR A 154 -19.36 -12.21 1.73
C TYR A 154 -19.48 -12.55 3.21
N TYR A 155 -19.01 -11.64 4.06
CA TYR A 155 -19.05 -11.74 5.51
C TYR A 155 -19.68 -10.48 6.08
N GLY A 156 -20.65 -10.64 6.99
CA GLY A 156 -21.20 -9.55 7.79
C GLY A 156 -20.51 -9.47 9.15
N ILE A 157 -20.27 -8.27 9.66
CA ILE A 157 -19.75 -8.05 11.02
C ILE A 157 -20.92 -7.83 11.98
N LYS A 158 -21.13 -8.77 12.89
CA LYS A 158 -22.12 -8.67 13.97
C LYS A 158 -21.48 -8.14 15.25
N GLU A 159 -22.28 -7.46 16.06
CA GLU A 159 -21.95 -7.07 17.43
C GLU A 159 -22.97 -7.71 18.37
N GLU A 160 -22.48 -8.38 19.40
CA GLU A 160 -23.30 -9.02 20.42
C GLU A 160 -22.74 -8.68 21.81
N THR A 161 -23.62 -8.58 22.80
CA THR A 161 -23.21 -8.32 24.19
C THR A 161 -23.21 -9.66 24.94
N ILE A 162 -22.03 -10.08 25.39
CA ILE A 162 -21.83 -11.32 26.16
C ILE A 162 -21.17 -10.94 27.47
N ASP A 163 -21.83 -11.23 28.59
CA ASP A 163 -21.35 -10.89 29.95
C ASP A 163 -20.93 -9.40 30.07
N ASP A 164 -21.84 -8.50 29.69
CA ASP A 164 -21.65 -7.04 29.65
C ASP A 164 -20.51 -6.55 28.73
N THR A 165 -19.89 -7.46 27.96
CA THR A 165 -18.83 -7.14 27.02
C THR A 165 -19.35 -7.19 25.59
N LYS A 166 -19.27 -6.05 24.89
CA LYS A 166 -19.54 -6.01 23.44
C LYS A 166 -18.44 -6.72 22.68
N LYS A 167 -18.79 -7.82 22.02
CA LYS A 167 -17.89 -8.60 21.15
C LYS A 167 -18.38 -8.49 19.71
N ARG A 168 -17.44 -8.29 18.80
CA ARG A 168 -17.69 -8.30 17.35
C ARG A 168 -17.17 -9.60 16.75
N TYR A 169 -17.94 -10.20 15.85
CA TYR A 169 -17.58 -11.41 15.13
C TYR A 169 -18.13 -11.36 13.71
N CYS A 170 -17.60 -12.21 12.85
CA CYS A 170 -18.06 -12.34 11.48
C CYS A 170 -19.10 -13.45 11.35
N THR A 171 -20.08 -13.24 10.47
CA THR A 171 -21.00 -14.31 10.03
C THR A 171 -20.24 -15.40 9.29
N LYS A 172 -20.92 -16.52 9.02
CA LYS A 172 -20.43 -17.50 8.04
C LYS A 172 -20.26 -16.84 6.66
N GLY A 173 -19.26 -17.28 5.91
CA GLY A 173 -19.06 -16.86 4.52
C GLY A 173 -20.24 -17.24 3.64
N MET A 174 -20.79 -16.26 2.94
CA MET A 174 -21.94 -16.36 2.05
C MET A 174 -21.51 -16.22 0.59
N ALA A 175 -22.24 -16.86 -0.33
CA ALA A 175 -21.96 -16.75 -1.76
C ALA A 175 -22.40 -15.39 -2.33
N THR A 176 -23.46 -14.81 -1.78
CA THR A 176 -24.01 -13.53 -2.23
C THR A 176 -24.04 -12.49 -1.12
N ARG A 177 -24.06 -11.22 -1.53
CA ARG A 177 -24.18 -10.08 -0.64
C ARG A 177 -25.54 -10.05 0.08
N ASP A 178 -26.60 -10.41 -0.62
CA ASP A 178 -27.96 -10.38 -0.08
C ASP A 178 -28.13 -11.40 1.05
N ASP A 179 -27.54 -12.58 0.90
CA ASP A 179 -27.52 -13.59 1.97
C ASP A 179 -26.75 -13.09 3.21
N ALA A 180 -25.62 -12.40 3.00
CA ALA A 180 -24.85 -11.80 4.09
C ALA A 180 -25.64 -10.66 4.77
N GLN A 181 -26.37 -9.86 4.00
CA GLN A 181 -27.23 -8.81 4.53
C GLN A 181 -28.41 -9.39 5.32
N GLN A 182 -29.04 -10.45 4.82
CA GLN A 182 -30.10 -11.17 5.54
C GLN A 182 -29.56 -11.74 6.84
N ALA A 183 -28.37 -12.36 6.81
CA ALA A 183 -27.73 -12.88 8.01
C ALA A 183 -27.41 -11.79 9.03
N LEU A 184 -27.07 -10.57 8.63
CA LEU A 184 -26.87 -9.43 9.53
C LEU A 184 -28.16 -8.93 10.21
N ASN A 185 -29.30 -9.12 9.56
CA ASN A 185 -30.60 -8.66 10.05
C ASN A 185 -31.26 -9.68 11.00
N ASN A 186 -30.84 -10.95 10.93
CA ASN A 186 -31.25 -12.03 11.82
C ASN A 186 -30.38 -12.10 13.07
#